data_AF-A0A1D6G885-F1
#
_entry.id   AF-A0A1D6G885-F1
#
_cell.length_a   1.000
_cell.length_b   1.000
_cell.length_c   1.000
_cell.angle_alpha   90.00
_cell.angle_beta   90.00
_cell.angle_gamma   90.00
#
_symmetry.space_group_name_H-M   'P 1'
#
loop_
_entity.id
_entity.type
_entity.pdbx_description
1 polymer ?
#
loop_
_entity_poly.entity_id
_entity_poly.type
_entity_poly.pdbx_seq_one_letter_code
_entity_poly.pdbx_strand_id
1 'polypeptide(L)'
;MLTLHTIQSCPSLRRSSLFRRALLGRKRSFISASSSEDAESGTPPPLGGDKHQQEVLAQIAMLQTQKVRITDFLDERSAYLTKFAKDADSEFDLIGQNAMKELDAVGDQILERLDSKMQAFEETAEVQRQEIEMNDKVLEDFEDWIEKEKNEGMFFKSLGKVKPRNKMEIKVKAKVEAQKVKEIAEESAGSKTRMNIYLGLMGILGITIANAIFATPEVEWRKVAALGLIFIGLVAQVIYEQDISPPEAEKTEKIEE
;
A
#
# COMPACT_ATOMS: atom_id res chain seq x y z
N MET A 1 -0.52 10.15 -15.74
CA MET A 1 -1.97 10.20 -15.44
C MET A 1 -2.39 8.81 -14.98
N LEU A 2 -3.19 8.73 -13.90
CA LEU A 2 -3.74 7.54 -13.21
C LEU A 2 -2.77 6.85 -12.24
N THR A 3 -2.67 7.20 -10.94
CA THR A 3 -3.59 7.01 -9.77
C THR A 3 -4.01 5.55 -9.52
N LEU A 4 -3.28 4.86 -8.63
CA LEU A 4 -3.67 3.56 -8.06
C LEU A 4 -4.30 3.79 -6.68
N HIS A 5 -5.58 3.43 -6.57
CA HIS A 5 -6.32 3.37 -5.32
C HIS A 5 -6.02 2.05 -4.61
N THR A 6 -5.60 2.15 -3.35
CA THR A 6 -5.45 1.04 -2.40
C THR A 6 -6.83 0.58 -1.95
N ILE A 7 -7.22 -0.65 -2.27
CA ILE A 7 -8.41 -1.30 -1.69
C ILE A 7 -7.94 -2.17 -0.54
N GLN A 8 -8.19 -1.66 0.66
CA GLN A 8 -7.99 -2.29 1.96
C GLN A 8 -9.34 -2.82 2.43
N SER A 9 -9.58 -4.13 2.34
CA SER A 9 -10.61 -4.80 3.17
C SER A 9 -10.40 -6.32 3.21
N CYS A 10 -9.73 -6.80 4.26
CA CYS A 10 -9.87 -8.19 4.69
C CYS A 10 -11.15 -8.31 5.52
N PRO A 11 -11.99 -9.35 5.31
CA PRO A 11 -13.20 -9.56 6.09
C PRO A 11 -12.84 -10.10 7.48
N SER A 12 -13.33 -9.43 8.53
CA SER A 12 -13.26 -9.95 9.89
C SER A 12 -14.11 -11.22 9.99
N LEU A 13 -13.43 -12.35 10.16
CA LEU A 13 -13.97 -13.68 10.41
C LEU A 13 -14.77 -13.69 11.74
N ARG A 14 -16.08 -13.39 11.70
CA ARG A 14 -16.97 -13.58 12.85
C ARG A 14 -17.34 -15.06 12.96
N ARG A 15 -16.54 -15.76 13.75
CA ARG A 15 -16.80 -17.11 14.27
C ARG A 15 -17.96 -17.02 15.28
N SER A 16 -19.22 -17.08 14.80
CA SER A 16 -20.37 -17.21 15.70
C SER A 16 -20.63 -18.69 15.97
N SER A 17 -20.12 -19.18 17.10
CA SER A 17 -20.56 -20.42 17.73
C SER A 17 -22.01 -20.24 18.20
N LEU A 18 -22.98 -20.77 17.45
CA LEU A 18 -24.36 -20.84 17.91
C LEU A 18 -24.57 -22.13 18.71
N PHE A 19 -24.67 -21.91 20.03
CA PHE A 19 -25.58 -22.58 20.95
C PHE A 19 -25.63 -24.12 20.94
N ARG A 20 -24.83 -24.70 21.85
CA ARG A 20 -25.27 -25.86 22.65
C ARG A 20 -26.54 -25.47 23.40
N ARG A 21 -27.67 -26.05 23.03
CA ARG A 21 -28.86 -26.12 23.89
C ARG A 21 -29.14 -27.59 24.22
N ALA A 22 -28.29 -28.12 25.08
CA ALA A 22 -28.68 -29.24 25.95
C ALA A 22 -29.48 -28.64 27.11
N LEU A 23 -30.59 -29.29 27.49
CA LEU A 23 -31.41 -29.15 28.71
C LEU A 23 -32.91 -28.94 28.41
N LEU A 24 -33.58 -30.02 28.03
CA LEU A 24 -34.95 -30.37 28.43
C LEU A 24 -34.96 -31.91 28.38
N GLY A 25 -35.00 -32.67 29.47
CA GLY A 25 -35.83 -32.50 30.64
C GLY A 25 -36.99 -33.48 30.50
N ARG A 26 -36.90 -34.65 31.15
CA ARG A 26 -37.89 -35.22 32.07
C ARG A 26 -37.74 -36.74 32.19
N LYS A 27 -37.39 -37.14 33.40
CA LYS A 27 -37.16 -38.50 33.87
C LYS A 27 -38.39 -39.39 33.65
N ARG A 28 -38.12 -40.61 33.20
CA ARG A 28 -38.98 -41.80 33.33
C ARG A 28 -39.30 -42.02 34.81
N SER A 29 -40.57 -42.11 35.19
CA SER A 29 -40.98 -42.84 36.39
C SER A 29 -41.81 -44.03 35.96
N PHE A 30 -41.21 -45.21 36.09
CA PHE A 30 -41.89 -46.50 36.08
C PHE A 30 -42.67 -46.60 37.40
N ILE A 31 -43.98 -46.82 37.34
CA ILE A 31 -44.71 -47.36 38.48
C ILE A 31 -45.18 -48.75 38.09
N SER A 32 -44.68 -49.68 38.89
CA SER A 32 -44.77 -51.12 38.83
C SER A 32 -45.88 -51.60 39.76
N ALA A 33 -46.62 -52.60 39.29
CA ALA A 33 -47.28 -53.70 40.00
C ALA A 33 -48.09 -53.42 41.28
N SER A 34 -49.37 -53.82 41.25
CA SER A 34 -49.92 -54.77 42.23
C SER A 34 -51.03 -55.59 41.57
N SER A 35 -50.77 -56.89 41.43
CA SER A 35 -51.76 -57.94 41.23
C SER A 35 -52.48 -58.24 42.55
N SER A 36 -53.76 -58.55 42.47
CA SER A 36 -54.41 -59.46 43.44
C SER A 36 -55.36 -60.36 42.66
N GLU A 37 -55.06 -61.65 42.76
CA GLU A 37 -55.88 -62.78 42.32
C GLU A 37 -57.18 -62.80 43.14
N ASP A 38 -58.30 -63.22 42.52
CA ASP A 38 -59.16 -64.30 43.03
C ASP A 38 -60.48 -64.43 42.23
N ALA A 39 -60.93 -65.69 42.11
CA ALA A 39 -62.28 -66.16 41.77
C ALA A 39 -62.70 -66.29 40.29
N GLU A 40 -62.20 -67.37 39.67
CA GLU A 40 -63.00 -68.50 39.15
C GLU A 40 -64.53 -68.29 38.93
N SER A 41 -65.00 -68.35 37.67
CA SER A 41 -66.11 -69.19 37.20
C SER A 41 -66.60 -68.76 35.81
N GLY A 42 -66.69 -69.73 34.90
CA GLY A 42 -66.76 -69.51 33.46
C GLY A 42 -68.12 -69.06 32.90
N THR A 43 -68.05 -68.28 31.82
CA THR A 43 -69.00 -68.25 30.69
C THR A 43 -68.26 -67.62 29.50
N PRO A 44 -68.31 -68.16 28.27
CA PRO A 44 -67.59 -67.57 27.13
C PRO A 44 -68.16 -66.17 26.81
N PRO A 45 -67.32 -65.21 26.39
CA PRO A 45 -67.74 -63.81 26.32
C PRO A 45 -68.76 -63.60 25.18
N PRO A 46 -69.76 -62.72 25.37
CA PRO A 46 -70.65 -62.34 24.30
C PRO A 46 -69.84 -61.61 23.22
N LEU A 47 -70.10 -61.95 21.97
CA LEU A 47 -69.52 -61.38 20.75
C LEU A 47 -70.01 -59.93 20.54
N GLY A 48 -69.76 -59.06 21.52
CA GLY A 48 -70.09 -57.64 21.54
C GLY A 48 -68.88 -56.91 22.08
N GLY A 49 -68.13 -56.25 21.19
CA GLY A 49 -66.89 -55.56 21.56
C GLY A 49 -67.14 -54.57 22.69
N ASP A 50 -66.35 -54.66 23.74
CA ASP A 50 -66.37 -53.69 24.83
C ASP A 50 -66.12 -52.29 24.24
N LYS A 51 -67.07 -51.37 24.46
CA LYS A 51 -67.01 -49.99 23.94
C LYS A 51 -65.70 -49.32 24.34
N HIS A 52 -65.19 -49.62 25.54
CA HIS A 52 -63.92 -49.09 26.02
C HIS A 52 -62.73 -49.63 25.22
N GLN A 53 -62.72 -50.93 24.89
CA GLN A 53 -61.67 -51.52 24.05
C GLN A 53 -61.68 -50.97 22.63
N GLN A 54 -62.86 -50.74 22.05
CA GLN A 54 -63.00 -50.13 20.73
C GLN A 54 -62.48 -48.69 20.69
N GLU A 55 -62.77 -47.90 21.74
CA GLU A 55 -62.25 -46.54 21.87
C GLU A 55 -60.72 -46.51 22.00
N VAL A 56 -60.15 -47.39 22.82
CA VAL A 56 -58.69 -47.51 22.97
C VAL A 56 -58.03 -47.92 21.65
N LEU A 57 -58.61 -48.87 20.93
CA LEU A 57 -58.11 -49.27 19.60
C LEU A 57 -58.18 -48.11 18.59
N ALA A 58 -59.25 -47.31 18.60
CA ALA A 58 -59.38 -46.12 17.76
C ALA A 58 -58.32 -45.06 18.10
N GLN A 59 -58.03 -44.84 19.39
CA GLN A 59 -56.97 -43.93 19.82
C GLN A 59 -55.58 -44.42 19.40
N ILE A 60 -55.30 -45.72 19.51
CA ILE A 60 -54.04 -46.32 19.04
C ILE A 60 -53.90 -46.14 17.52
N ALA A 61 -54.94 -46.41 16.75
CA ALA A 61 -54.93 -46.23 15.30
C ALA A 61 -54.67 -44.75 14.93
N MET A 62 -55.34 -43.81 15.59
CA MET A 62 -55.12 -42.38 15.39
C MET A 62 -53.67 -41.96 15.72
N LEU A 63 -53.11 -42.44 16.83
CA LEU A 63 -51.72 -42.18 17.21
C LEU A 63 -50.73 -42.77 16.20
N GLN A 64 -51.01 -43.97 15.68
CA GLN A 64 -50.19 -44.57 14.63
C GLN A 64 -50.24 -43.74 13.33
N THR A 65 -51.42 -43.26 12.93
CA THR A 65 -51.56 -42.38 11.77
C THR A 65 -50.80 -41.06 11.96
N GLN A 66 -50.90 -40.44 13.14
CA GLN A 66 -50.16 -39.22 13.44
C GLN A 66 -48.65 -39.44 13.49
N LYS A 67 -48.21 -40.59 14.02
CA LYS A 67 -46.80 -40.99 14.03
C LYS A 67 -46.25 -41.09 12.61
N VAL A 68 -46.95 -41.80 11.71
CA VAL A 68 -46.54 -41.93 10.30
C VAL A 68 -46.44 -40.53 9.66
N ARG A 69 -47.45 -39.67 9.84
CA ARG A 69 -47.45 -38.30 9.30
C ARG A 69 -46.24 -37.46 9.78
N ILE A 70 -45.90 -37.54 11.06
CA ILE A 70 -44.77 -36.79 11.62
C ILE A 70 -43.44 -37.34 11.09
N THR A 71 -43.32 -38.67 10.99
CA THR A 71 -42.13 -39.32 10.41
C THR A 71 -41.95 -38.91 8.95
N ASP A 72 -43.00 -38.96 8.14
CA ASP A 72 -42.94 -38.56 6.72
C ASP A 72 -42.52 -37.09 6.57
N PHE A 73 -43.07 -36.19 7.40
CA PHE A 73 -42.68 -34.77 7.41
C PHE A 73 -41.22 -34.56 7.83
N LEU A 74 -40.73 -35.33 8.81
CA LEU A 74 -39.35 -35.26 9.27
C LEU A 74 -38.39 -35.76 8.17
N ASP A 75 -38.76 -36.84 7.49
CA ASP A 75 -38.00 -37.41 6.38
C ASP A 75 -37.92 -36.42 5.21
N GLU A 76 -39.04 -35.81 4.80
CA GLU A 76 -39.08 -34.77 3.77
C GLU A 76 -38.19 -33.56 4.13
N ARG A 77 -38.28 -33.07 5.38
CA ARG A 77 -37.45 -31.95 5.84
C ARG A 77 -35.98 -32.30 5.92
N SER A 78 -35.64 -33.53 6.30
CA SER A 78 -34.26 -34.01 6.33
C SER A 78 -33.68 -34.13 4.92
N ALA A 79 -34.48 -34.58 3.95
CA ALA A 79 -34.10 -34.66 2.54
C ALA A 79 -33.90 -33.26 1.95
N TYR A 80 -34.80 -32.31 2.25
CA TYR A 80 -34.64 -30.90 1.85
C TYR A 80 -33.37 -30.28 2.41
N LEU A 81 -33.09 -30.46 3.70
CA LEU A 81 -31.90 -29.90 4.34
C LEU A 81 -30.61 -30.52 3.77
N THR A 82 -30.63 -31.81 3.46
CA THR A 82 -29.52 -32.51 2.81
C THR A 82 -29.29 -31.97 1.39
N LYS A 83 -30.36 -31.72 0.63
CA LYS A 83 -30.26 -31.10 -0.69
C LYS A 83 -29.70 -29.67 -0.59
N PHE A 84 -30.18 -28.88 0.35
CA PHE A 84 -29.71 -27.51 0.59
C PHE A 84 -28.23 -27.48 0.98
N ALA A 85 -27.78 -28.38 1.85
CA ALA A 85 -26.36 -28.47 2.22
C ALA A 85 -25.48 -28.81 1.01
N LYS A 86 -25.88 -29.79 0.19
CA LYS A 86 -25.15 -30.15 -1.04
C LYS A 86 -25.10 -29.03 -2.06
N ASP A 87 -26.21 -28.31 -2.21
CA ASP A 87 -26.31 -27.16 -3.12
C ASP A 87 -25.38 -26.04 -2.67
N ALA A 88 -25.41 -25.70 -1.38
CA ALA A 88 -24.51 -24.72 -0.78
C ALA A 88 -23.03 -25.11 -0.94
N ASP A 89 -22.66 -26.36 -0.66
CA ASP A 89 -21.29 -26.85 -0.86
C ASP A 89 -20.86 -26.69 -2.34
N SER A 90 -21.76 -27.00 -3.29
CA SER A 90 -21.47 -26.85 -4.72
C SER A 90 -21.35 -25.38 -5.17
N GLU A 91 -22.16 -24.49 -4.60
CA GLU A 91 -22.05 -23.05 -4.85
C GLU A 91 -20.75 -22.48 -4.27
N PHE A 92 -20.35 -22.90 -3.06
CA PHE A 92 -19.07 -22.49 -2.47
C PHE A 92 -17.87 -22.98 -3.29
N ASP A 93 -17.90 -24.23 -3.77
CA ASP A 93 -16.86 -24.76 -4.64
C ASP A 93 -16.79 -24.00 -5.97
N LEU A 94 -17.94 -23.63 -6.55
CA LEU A 94 -18.01 -22.85 -7.78
C LEU A 94 -17.45 -21.43 -7.58
N ILE A 95 -17.82 -20.77 -6.48
CA ILE A 95 -17.29 -19.44 -6.13
C ILE A 95 -15.78 -19.51 -5.92
N GLY A 96 -15.30 -20.52 -5.20
CA GLY A 96 -13.88 -20.75 -4.95
C GLY A 96 -13.09 -20.94 -6.24
N GLN A 97 -13.58 -21.81 -7.14
CA GLN A 97 -12.95 -22.05 -8.44
C GLN A 97 -12.95 -20.81 -9.34
N ASN A 98 -14.06 -20.06 -9.38
CA ASN A 98 -14.14 -18.83 -10.16
C ASN A 98 -13.18 -17.76 -9.65
N ALA A 99 -13.10 -17.58 -8.32
CA ALA A 99 -12.17 -16.62 -7.70
C ALA A 99 -10.70 -17.00 -7.98
N MET A 100 -10.36 -18.29 -7.91
CA MET A 100 -9.01 -18.76 -8.26
C MET A 100 -8.70 -18.51 -9.73
N LYS A 101 -9.64 -18.81 -10.63
CA LYS A 101 -9.47 -18.59 -12.08
C LYS A 101 -9.29 -17.11 -12.42
N GLU A 102 -10.04 -16.22 -11.78
CA GLU A 102 -9.88 -14.77 -11.95
C GLU A 102 -8.53 -14.29 -11.40
N LEU A 103 -8.12 -14.80 -10.23
CA LEU A 103 -6.82 -14.48 -9.64
C LEU A 103 -5.66 -14.91 -10.53
N ASP A 104 -5.71 -16.12 -11.08
CA ASP A 104 -4.68 -16.65 -11.98
C ASP A 104 -4.61 -15.80 -13.26
N ALA A 105 -5.75 -15.46 -13.87
CA ALA A 105 -5.79 -14.61 -15.07
C ALA A 105 -5.23 -13.19 -14.82
N VAL A 106 -5.53 -12.60 -13.67
CA VAL A 106 -4.96 -11.30 -13.26
C VAL A 106 -3.47 -11.44 -12.96
N GLY A 107 -3.06 -12.53 -12.33
CA GLY A 107 -1.66 -12.87 -12.06
C GLY A 107 -0.84 -12.95 -13.34
N ASP A 108 -1.32 -13.69 -14.33
CA ASP A 108 -0.69 -13.83 -15.65
C ASP A 108 -0.57 -12.47 -16.36
N GLN A 109 -1.62 -11.64 -16.33
CA GLN A 109 -1.58 -10.30 -16.92
C GLN A 109 -0.55 -9.38 -16.23
N ILE A 110 -0.44 -9.44 -14.90
CA ILE A 110 0.54 -8.64 -14.15
C ILE A 110 1.96 -9.11 -14.48
N LEU A 111 2.17 -10.43 -14.55
CA LEU A 111 3.46 -11.02 -14.89
C LEU A 111 3.90 -10.63 -16.31
N GLU A 112 3.01 -10.72 -17.29
CA GLU A 112 3.27 -10.31 -18.68
C GLU A 112 3.64 -8.81 -18.76
N ARG A 113 2.91 -7.94 -18.04
CA ARG A 113 3.23 -6.50 -17.98
C ARG A 113 4.57 -6.23 -17.30
N LEU A 114 4.93 -7.01 -16.28
CA LEU A 114 6.19 -6.87 -15.58
C LEU A 114 7.35 -7.34 -16.46
N ASP A 115 7.18 -8.45 -17.17
CA ASP A 115 8.17 -8.98 -18.12
C ASP A 115 8.40 -8.01 -19.28
N SER A 116 7.33 -7.46 -19.87
CA SER A 116 7.44 -6.43 -20.91
C SER A 116 8.17 -5.16 -20.41
N LYS A 117 7.91 -4.72 -19.18
CA LYS A 117 8.64 -3.58 -18.59
C LYS A 117 10.09 -3.92 -18.29
N MET A 118 10.37 -5.13 -17.80
CA MET A 118 11.73 -5.59 -17.53
C MET A 118 12.54 -5.64 -18.82
N GLN A 119 11.97 -6.18 -19.89
CA GLN A 119 12.60 -6.21 -21.21
C GLN A 119 12.88 -4.79 -21.75
N ALA A 120 11.93 -3.86 -21.60
CA ALA A 120 12.15 -2.47 -22.00
C ALA A 120 13.27 -1.79 -21.18
N PHE A 121 13.38 -2.10 -19.88
CA PHE A 121 14.48 -1.61 -19.05
C PHE A 121 15.82 -2.23 -19.43
N GLU A 122 15.84 -3.52 -19.78
CA GLU A 122 17.04 -4.22 -20.25
C GLU A 122 17.54 -3.63 -21.57
N GLU A 123 16.65 -3.45 -22.56
CA GLU A 123 16.99 -2.80 -23.83
C GLU A 123 17.49 -1.37 -23.60
N THR A 124 16.82 -0.60 -22.73
CA THR A 124 17.27 0.77 -22.39
C THR A 124 18.64 0.78 -21.72
N ALA A 125 18.91 -0.17 -20.81
CA ALA A 125 20.18 -0.28 -20.12
C ALA A 125 21.32 -0.74 -21.05
N GLU A 126 21.03 -1.64 -22.00
CA GLU A 126 21.99 -2.06 -23.02
C GLU A 126 22.35 -0.91 -23.97
N VAL A 127 21.36 -0.15 -24.44
CA VAL A 127 21.60 1.05 -25.27
C VAL A 127 22.45 2.07 -24.51
N GLN A 128 22.14 2.33 -23.23
CA GLN A 128 22.94 3.24 -22.41
C GLN A 128 24.38 2.75 -22.20
N ARG A 129 24.59 1.44 -22.01
CA ARG A 129 25.95 0.87 -21.93
C ARG A 129 26.72 1.06 -23.23
N GLN A 130 26.08 0.83 -24.38
CA GLN A 130 26.71 1.05 -25.69
C GLN A 130 27.05 2.53 -25.91
N GLU A 131 26.16 3.44 -25.52
CA GLU A 131 26.39 4.89 -25.62
C GLU A 131 27.57 5.34 -24.74
N ILE A 132 27.68 4.79 -23.52
CA ILE A 132 28.84 5.04 -22.64
C ILE A 132 30.13 4.49 -23.28
N GLU A 133 30.12 3.26 -23.81
CA GLU A 133 31.30 2.68 -24.46
C GLU A 133 31.75 3.47 -25.70
N MET A 134 30.81 4.00 -26.49
CA MET A 134 31.13 4.88 -27.62
C MET A 134 31.69 6.22 -27.16
N ASN A 135 31.10 6.82 -26.12
CA ASN A 135 31.59 8.07 -25.54
C ASN A 135 32.99 7.91 -24.93
N ASP A 136 33.27 6.76 -24.29
CA ASP A 136 34.59 6.45 -23.73
C ASP A 136 35.65 6.34 -24.83
N LYS A 137 35.35 5.70 -25.97
CA LYS A 137 36.27 5.67 -27.13
C LYS A 137 36.54 7.04 -27.72
N VAL A 138 35.49 7.86 -27.85
CA VAL A 138 35.63 9.24 -28.33
C VAL A 138 36.49 10.04 -27.36
N LEU A 139 36.35 9.84 -26.04
CA LEU A 139 37.17 10.49 -25.03
C LEU A 139 38.64 10.06 -25.11
N GLU A 140 38.90 8.77 -25.33
CA GLU A 140 40.25 8.21 -25.54
C GLU A 140 40.92 8.84 -26.77
N ASP A 141 40.21 8.92 -27.91
CA ASP A 141 40.72 9.59 -29.12
C ASP A 141 41.02 11.08 -28.88
N PHE A 142 40.19 11.77 -28.08
CA PHE A 142 40.42 13.17 -27.70
C PHE A 142 41.64 13.32 -26.78
N GLU A 143 41.85 12.40 -25.84
CA GLU A 143 43.00 12.41 -24.93
C GLU A 143 44.31 12.17 -25.69
N ASP A 144 44.32 11.19 -26.60
CA ASP A 144 45.44 10.91 -27.50
C ASP A 144 45.76 12.12 -28.41
N TRP A 145 44.73 12.78 -28.93
CA TRP A 145 44.90 13.99 -29.75
C TRP A 145 45.52 15.15 -28.94
N ILE A 146 45.07 15.37 -27.71
CA ILE A 146 45.63 16.40 -26.82
C ILE A 146 47.07 16.06 -26.44
N GLU A 147 47.37 14.80 -26.12
CA GLU A 147 48.72 14.38 -25.77
C GLU A 147 49.68 14.56 -26.97
N LYS A 148 49.21 14.29 -28.18
CA LYS A 148 49.94 14.57 -29.41
C LYS A 148 50.15 16.07 -29.66
N GLU A 149 49.12 16.91 -29.55
CA GLU A 149 49.27 18.37 -29.71
C GLU A 149 50.16 18.99 -28.63
N LYS A 150 50.11 18.47 -27.41
CA LYS A 150 50.98 18.87 -26.29
C LYS A 150 52.43 18.48 -26.56
N ASN A 151 52.68 17.26 -27.06
CA ASN A 151 54.01 16.79 -27.44
C ASN A 151 54.58 17.51 -28.67
N GLU A 152 53.72 17.97 -29.58
CA GLU A 152 54.12 18.77 -30.75
C GLU A 152 54.47 20.23 -30.39
N GLY A 153 54.32 20.65 -29.13
CA GLY A 153 54.85 21.92 -28.63
C GLY A 153 54.27 23.16 -29.31
N MET A 154 53.12 23.03 -29.99
CA MET A 154 52.48 24.10 -30.76
C MET A 154 51.61 25.01 -29.88
N PHE A 155 51.21 24.56 -28.70
CA PHE A 155 50.34 25.32 -27.77
C PHE A 155 50.93 26.68 -27.33
N PHE A 156 52.26 26.81 -27.26
CA PHE A 156 52.91 28.05 -26.78
C PHE A 156 53.43 28.97 -27.89
N LYS A 157 53.59 28.48 -29.13
CA LYS A 157 54.06 29.32 -30.25
C LYS A 157 53.07 30.44 -30.60
N SER A 158 51.80 30.25 -30.29
CA SER A 158 50.73 31.22 -30.56
C SER A 158 50.65 32.35 -29.51
N LEU A 159 51.21 32.17 -28.32
CA LEU A 159 51.14 33.16 -27.23
C LEU A 159 52.30 34.18 -27.24
N GLY A 160 53.42 33.88 -27.90
CA GLY A 160 54.62 34.71 -27.90
C GLY A 160 54.61 35.93 -28.85
N LYS A 161 53.55 36.13 -29.65
CA LYS A 161 53.49 37.20 -30.69
C LYS A 161 52.52 38.34 -30.38
N VAL A 162 52.04 38.46 -29.13
CA VAL A 162 51.13 39.56 -28.77
C VAL A 162 51.93 40.83 -28.48
N LYS A 163 51.91 41.77 -29.44
CA LYS A 163 52.45 43.13 -29.34
C LYS A 163 51.87 43.80 -28.06
N PRO A 164 52.68 44.45 -27.21
CA PRO A 164 52.20 45.01 -25.95
C PRO A 164 51.24 46.17 -26.23
N ARG A 165 49.94 45.89 -26.26
CA ARG A 165 48.87 46.89 -26.29
C ARG A 165 48.86 47.61 -24.95
N ASN A 166 48.78 48.93 -24.98
CA ASN A 166 48.99 49.85 -23.87
C ASN A 166 48.48 49.31 -22.52
N LYS A 167 49.36 49.19 -21.51
CA LYS A 167 49.05 48.66 -20.17
C LYS A 167 47.85 49.37 -19.51
N MET A 168 47.61 50.64 -19.87
CA MET A 168 46.43 51.39 -19.43
C MET A 168 45.13 50.87 -20.04
N GLU A 169 45.09 50.55 -21.34
CA GLU A 169 43.89 49.98 -21.97
C GLU A 169 43.54 48.61 -21.41
N ILE A 170 44.55 47.78 -21.11
CA ILE A 170 44.35 46.46 -20.52
C ILE A 170 43.80 46.58 -19.08
N LYS A 171 44.36 47.48 -18.26
CA LYS A 171 43.86 47.69 -16.89
C LYS A 171 42.45 48.27 -16.88
N VAL A 172 42.11 49.16 -17.82
CA VAL A 172 40.77 49.72 -17.93
C VAL A 172 39.78 48.65 -18.39
N LYS A 173 40.11 47.87 -19.42
CA LYS A 173 39.24 46.77 -19.88
C LYS A 173 39.07 45.68 -18.82
N ALA A 174 40.13 45.30 -18.12
CA ALA A 174 40.06 44.31 -17.05
C ALA A 174 39.19 44.77 -15.87
N LYS A 175 39.24 46.06 -15.51
CA LYS A 175 38.35 46.61 -14.47
C LYS A 175 36.89 46.64 -14.94
N VAL A 176 36.64 47.01 -16.20
CA VAL A 176 35.28 47.03 -16.78
C VAL A 176 34.72 45.61 -16.91
N GLU A 177 35.54 44.64 -17.31
CA GLU A 177 35.13 43.23 -17.39
C GLU A 177 34.87 42.65 -16.00
N ALA A 178 35.75 42.90 -15.01
CA ALA A 178 35.52 42.47 -13.63
C ALA A 178 34.24 43.09 -13.02
N GLN A 179 33.94 44.34 -13.37
CA GLN A 179 32.72 45.01 -12.93
C GLN A 179 31.48 44.41 -13.59
N LYS A 180 31.55 44.05 -14.89
CA LYS A 180 30.49 43.29 -15.57
C LYS A 180 30.27 41.91 -14.96
N VAL A 181 31.33 41.17 -14.63
CA VAL A 181 31.16 39.86 -13.97
C VAL A 181 30.55 40.02 -12.58
N LYS A 182 30.91 41.09 -11.85
CA LYS A 182 30.32 41.39 -10.54
C LYS A 182 28.84 41.75 -10.65
N GLU A 183 28.44 42.56 -11.63
CA GLU A 183 27.02 42.89 -11.89
C GLU A 183 26.22 41.65 -12.31
N ILE A 184 26.76 40.79 -13.17
CA ILE A 184 26.09 39.54 -13.57
C ILE A 184 26.03 38.56 -12.39
N ALA A 185 27.03 38.54 -11.51
CA ALA A 185 27.01 37.72 -10.30
C ALA A 185 26.00 38.25 -9.28
N GLU A 186 25.88 39.57 -9.10
CA GLU A 186 24.85 40.20 -8.26
C GLU A 186 23.43 39.94 -8.82
N GLU A 187 23.25 40.05 -10.14
CA GLU A 187 21.97 39.79 -10.82
C GLU A 187 21.59 38.30 -10.77
N SER A 188 22.58 37.40 -10.80
CA SER A 188 22.34 35.96 -10.76
C SER A 188 22.30 35.35 -9.35
N ALA A 189 22.86 36.01 -8.33
CA ALA A 189 22.84 35.57 -6.93
C ALA A 189 21.56 35.98 -6.20
N GLY A 190 20.88 37.05 -6.62
CA GLY A 190 19.61 37.53 -6.07
C GLY A 190 18.35 36.88 -6.67
N SER A 191 18.45 35.68 -7.26
CA SER A 191 17.31 35.07 -7.93
C SER A 191 16.25 34.59 -6.93
N LYS A 192 15.13 35.32 -6.86
CA LYS A 192 13.89 34.98 -6.11
C LYS A 192 13.45 33.52 -6.29
N THR A 193 13.81 32.89 -7.39
CA THR A 193 13.48 31.48 -7.69
C THR A 193 14.16 30.50 -6.71
N ARG A 194 15.43 30.71 -6.34
CA ARG A 194 16.12 29.82 -5.39
C ARG A 194 15.52 29.94 -3.98
N MET A 195 15.29 31.18 -3.53
CA MET A 195 14.62 31.47 -2.27
C MET A 195 13.22 30.83 -2.20
N ASN A 196 12.43 30.89 -3.28
CA ASN A 196 11.12 30.24 -3.34
C ASN A 196 11.19 28.71 -3.24
N ILE A 197 12.24 28.08 -3.79
CA ILE A 197 12.45 26.63 -3.65
C ILE A 197 12.74 26.28 -2.19
N TYR A 198 13.61 27.04 -1.50
CA TYR A 198 13.87 26.83 -0.07
C TYR A 198 12.63 27.09 0.80
N LEU A 199 11.86 28.14 0.51
CA LEU A 199 10.57 28.42 1.15
C LEU A 199 9.57 27.29 0.93
N GLY A 200 9.50 26.74 -0.28
CA GLY A 200 8.65 25.59 -0.60
C GLY A 200 9.05 24.35 0.19
N LEU A 201 10.35 24.04 0.25
CA LEU A 201 10.87 22.90 1.01
C LEU A 201 10.63 23.07 2.52
N MET A 202 10.83 24.28 3.04
CA MET A 202 10.52 24.66 4.43
C MET A 202 9.03 24.53 4.75
N GLY A 203 8.16 24.94 3.83
CA GLY A 203 6.71 24.79 3.96
C GLY A 203 6.28 23.32 4.03
N ILE A 204 6.81 22.48 3.14
CA ILE A 204 6.53 21.04 3.13
C ILE A 204 7.03 20.41 4.44
N LEU A 205 8.26 20.71 4.86
CA LEU A 205 8.83 20.15 6.09
C LEU A 205 8.04 20.62 7.33
N GLY A 206 7.62 21.90 7.38
CA GLY A 206 6.77 22.43 8.44
C GLY A 206 5.41 21.72 8.54
N ILE A 207 4.76 21.46 7.40
CA ILE A 207 3.51 20.68 7.35
C ILE A 207 3.73 19.25 7.84
N THR A 208 4.84 18.60 7.47
CA THR A 208 5.14 17.24 7.95
C THR A 208 5.37 17.19 9.46
N ILE A 209 6.04 18.18 10.03
CA ILE A 209 6.27 18.28 11.48
C ILE A 209 4.94 18.54 12.20
N ALA A 210 4.11 19.46 11.69
CA ALA A 210 2.79 19.72 12.27
C ALA A 210 1.89 18.48 12.26
N ASN A 211 1.85 17.74 11.15
CA ASN A 211 1.10 16.50 11.06
C ASN A 211 1.64 15.43 12.03
N ALA A 212 2.97 15.31 12.20
CA ALA A 212 3.55 14.38 13.16
C ALA A 212 3.26 14.75 14.63
N ILE A 213 3.05 16.02 14.94
CA ILE A 213 2.73 16.49 16.31
C ILE A 213 1.22 16.38 16.59
N PHE A 214 0.35 16.69 15.61
CA PHE A 214 -1.10 16.78 15.82
C PHE A 214 -1.88 15.51 15.46
N ALA A 215 -1.43 14.69 14.51
CA ALA A 215 -2.23 13.57 14.00
C ALA A 215 -1.97 12.24 14.71
N THR A 216 -0.86 12.09 15.42
CA THR A 216 -0.50 10.84 16.12
C THR A 216 -0.51 11.06 17.64
N PRO A 217 -1.41 10.41 18.40
CA PRO A 217 -1.39 10.48 19.86
C PRO A 217 -0.15 9.80 20.49
N GLU A 218 0.60 9.02 19.70
CA GLU A 218 1.87 8.40 20.07
C GLU A 218 3.04 9.10 19.37
N VAL A 219 3.41 10.29 19.84
CA VAL A 219 4.52 11.07 19.26
C VAL A 219 5.86 10.44 19.63
N GLU A 220 6.51 9.79 18.66
CA GLU A 220 7.91 9.38 18.78
C GLU A 220 8.83 10.60 18.72
N TRP A 221 9.13 11.20 19.88
CA TRP A 221 10.02 12.37 20.03
C TRP A 221 11.36 12.22 19.31
N ARG A 222 11.87 11.00 19.11
CA ARG A 222 13.09 10.73 18.34
C ARG A 222 12.96 11.14 16.87
N LYS A 223 11.83 10.82 16.23
CA LYS A 223 11.56 11.19 14.82
C LYS A 223 11.35 12.69 14.68
N VAL A 224 10.63 13.31 15.63
CA VAL A 224 10.42 14.76 15.68
C VAL A 224 11.73 15.51 15.90
N ALA A 225 12.61 15.02 16.78
CA ALA A 225 13.93 15.62 17.02
C ALA A 225 14.83 15.53 15.78
N ALA A 226 14.83 14.39 15.07
CA ALA A 226 15.59 14.24 13.83
C ALA A 226 15.08 15.22 12.75
N LEU A 227 13.76 15.36 12.58
CA LEU A 227 13.16 16.34 11.67
C LEU A 227 13.47 17.78 12.08
N GLY A 228 13.46 18.06 13.38
CA GLY A 228 13.84 19.38 13.92
C GLY A 228 15.29 19.75 13.61
N LEU A 229 16.24 18.80 13.73
CA LEU A 229 17.64 19.04 13.36
C LEU A 229 17.80 19.35 11.87
N ILE A 230 17.10 18.63 11.00
CA ILE A 230 17.11 18.88 9.55
C ILE A 230 16.52 20.26 9.25
N PHE A 231 15.43 20.64 9.93
CA PHE A 231 14.81 21.95 9.78
C PHE A 231 15.75 23.09 10.21
N ILE A 232 16.46 22.94 11.32
CA ILE A 232 17.48 23.90 11.77
C ILE A 232 18.62 24.02 10.74
N GLY A 233 19.06 22.89 10.17
CA GLY A 233 20.06 22.88 9.10
C GLY A 233 19.62 23.67 7.86
N LEU A 234 18.36 23.51 7.46
CA LEU A 234 17.78 24.28 6.33
C LEU A 234 17.65 25.77 6.65
N VAL A 235 17.26 26.14 7.87
CA VAL A 235 17.22 27.54 8.31
C VAL A 235 18.63 28.16 8.24
N ALA A 236 19.65 27.44 8.69
CA ALA A 236 21.03 27.92 8.60
C ALA A 236 21.47 28.11 7.13
N GLN A 237 21.06 27.23 6.22
CA GLN A 237 21.35 27.35 4.79
C GLN A 237 20.67 28.58 4.17
N VAL A 238 19.43 28.87 4.56
CA VAL A 238 18.69 30.05 4.10
C VAL A 238 19.29 31.35 4.65
N ILE A 239 19.70 31.37 5.91
CA ILE A 239 20.38 32.53 6.52
C ILE A 239 21.73 32.77 5.82
N TYR A 240 22.50 31.72 5.56
CA TYR A 240 23.77 31.85 4.86
C TYR A 240 23.60 32.42 3.44
N GLU A 241 22.54 32.02 2.73
CA GLU A 241 22.21 32.62 1.43
C GLU A 241 21.73 34.07 1.54
N GLN A 242 21.03 34.45 2.62
CA GLN A 242 20.67 35.84 2.88
C GLN A 242 21.88 36.71 3.24
N ASP A 243 22.84 36.20 4.02
CA ASP A 243 24.03 36.95 4.44
C ASP A 243 25.04 37.16 3.30
N ILE A 244 25.00 36.33 2.25
CA ILE A 244 25.74 36.57 1.00
C ILE A 244 25.13 37.69 0.17
N SER A 245 23.90 38.14 0.46
CA SER A 245 23.38 39.38 -0.11
C SER A 245 24.07 40.56 0.57
N PRO A 246 24.97 41.29 -0.11
CA PRO A 246 25.68 42.39 0.52
C PRO A 246 24.67 43.47 0.94
N PRO A 247 24.81 44.03 2.17
CA PRO A 247 23.96 45.12 2.64
C PRO A 247 24.09 46.33 1.72
N GLU A 248 22.94 46.90 1.36
CA GLU A 248 22.85 48.16 0.63
C GLU A 248 23.64 49.27 1.35
N ALA A 249 24.57 49.87 0.60
CA ALA A 249 25.03 51.26 0.70
C ALA A 249 25.46 51.82 2.07
N GLU A 250 26.76 52.14 2.20
CA GLU A 250 27.11 53.53 2.51
C GLU A 250 28.46 53.94 1.92
N LYS A 251 28.40 55.05 1.17
CA LYS A 251 29.48 55.75 0.50
C LYS A 251 30.14 56.68 1.51
N THR A 252 31.47 56.73 1.57
CA THR A 252 32.33 57.92 1.81
C THR A 252 33.76 57.45 2.05
N GLU A 253 34.67 57.61 1.10
CA GLU A 253 35.52 58.80 0.90
C GLU A 253 36.66 58.96 1.94
N LYS A 254 37.87 59.13 1.37
CA LYS A 254 39.15 59.67 1.91
C LYS A 254 40.24 58.60 1.97
N ILE A 255 41.12 58.43 0.96
CA ILE A 255 42.12 59.36 0.36
C ILE A 255 43.25 59.73 1.35
N GLU A 256 44.47 59.39 0.92
CA GLU A 256 45.80 59.97 1.27
C GLU A 256 46.46 59.59 2.60
N GLU A 257 47.43 58.65 2.53
CA GLU A 257 48.88 58.94 2.51
C GLU A 257 49.65 57.86 1.74
#